data_AF-A0A9Q0HIX9-F1
#
_entry.id   AF-A0A9Q0HIX9-F1
#
_cell.length_a   1.000
_cell.length_b   1.000
_cell.length_c   1.000
_cell.angle_alpha   90.00
_cell.angle_beta   90.00
_cell.angle_gamma   90.00
#
_symmetry.space_group_name_H-M   'P 1'
#
loop_
_entity.id
_entity.type
_entity.pdbx_description
1 polymer ?
#
loop_
_entity_poly.entity_id
_entity_poly.type
_entity_poly.pdbx_seq_one_letter_code
_entity_poly.pdbx_strand_id
1 'polypeptide(L)'
;MHSKESFKFFIQSWLDGLDAIFTRLQSVHVDTLHESDQHDLISAFMDHQELLFSTKGSLTSEDPVFGAHLPWINSFCRALQWYGGWRPTAAFQLAQSSQMVPPEQVPAIEAMRVATKAEEAALEQDASSVEIGIIKAVLNGGGMCSMDPTIKALFRRVAMSADMIRMDAIRRVVGMLPPAETIGYLLLLGKMEASFYGMDDDD
;
A
#
# COMPACT_ATOMS: atom_id res chain seq x y z
N MET A 1 19.47 -12.36 1.96
CA MET A 1 20.00 -11.52 0.88
C MET A 1 19.04 -11.65 -0.29
N HIS A 2 17.88 -11.01 -0.19
CA HIS A 2 16.95 -10.93 -1.30
C HIS A 2 17.57 -10.02 -2.37
N SER A 3 17.96 -10.58 -3.51
CA SER A 3 18.49 -9.79 -4.63
C SER A 3 17.38 -8.93 -5.24
N LYS A 4 17.75 -7.89 -5.99
CA LYS A 4 16.78 -7.05 -6.72
C LYS A 4 15.84 -7.89 -7.61
N GLU A 5 16.40 -8.94 -8.21
CA GLU A 5 15.68 -9.90 -9.04
C GLU A 5 14.69 -10.75 -8.23
N SER A 6 15.05 -11.13 -6.99
CA SER A 6 14.15 -11.86 -6.08
C SER A 6 12.90 -11.05 -5.74
N PHE A 7 13.01 -9.73 -5.54
CA PHE A 7 11.83 -8.92 -5.26
C PHE A 7 11.04 -8.58 -6.53
N LYS A 8 11.70 -8.35 -7.67
CA LYS A 8 11.00 -8.22 -8.96
C LYS A 8 10.16 -9.48 -9.26
N PHE A 9 10.72 -10.66 -9.05
CA PHE A 9 10.00 -11.93 -9.20
C PHE A 9 8.84 -12.05 -8.20
N PHE A 10 9.03 -11.63 -6.95
CA PHE A 10 7.95 -11.57 -5.97
C PHE A 10 6.82 -10.63 -6.42
N ILE A 11 7.12 -9.41 -6.87
CA ILE A 11 6.10 -8.46 -7.33
C ILE A 11 5.35 -9.02 -8.52
N GLN A 12 6.02 -9.67 -9.48
CA GLN A 12 5.34 -10.34 -10.58
C GLN A 12 4.40 -11.45 -10.08
N SER A 13 4.90 -12.32 -9.19
CA SER A 13 4.09 -13.39 -8.60
C SER A 13 2.89 -12.84 -7.81
N TRP A 14 3.08 -11.70 -7.15
CA TRP A 14 2.04 -11.00 -6.42
C TRP A 14 0.99 -10.39 -7.36
N LEU A 15 1.40 -9.78 -8.48
CA LEU A 15 0.49 -9.29 -9.51
C LEU A 15 -0.32 -10.43 -10.13
N ASP A 16 0.34 -11.55 -10.48
CA ASP A 16 -0.34 -12.74 -11.02
C ASP A 16 -1.37 -13.30 -10.01
N GLY A 17 -1.03 -13.32 -8.72
CA GLY A 17 -1.95 -13.71 -7.65
C GLY A 17 -3.15 -12.75 -7.51
N LEU A 18 -2.91 -11.44 -7.66
CA LEU A 18 -3.98 -10.44 -7.63
C LEU A 18 -4.92 -10.58 -8.84
N ASP A 19 -4.38 -10.84 -10.02
CA ASP A 19 -5.16 -11.11 -11.24
C ASP A 19 -5.99 -12.39 -11.12
N ALA A 20 -5.46 -13.43 -10.48
CA ALA A 20 -6.22 -14.63 -10.17
C ALA A 20 -7.40 -14.34 -9.22
N ILE A 21 -7.19 -13.51 -8.19
CA ILE A 21 -8.26 -13.04 -7.29
C ILE A 21 -9.29 -12.24 -8.09
N PHE A 22 -8.87 -11.30 -8.94
CA PHE A 22 -9.76 -10.51 -9.78
C PHE A 22 -10.58 -11.35 -10.75
N THR A 23 -9.96 -12.35 -11.38
CA THR A 23 -10.65 -13.27 -12.29
C THR A 23 -11.75 -14.02 -11.54
N ARG A 24 -11.47 -14.49 -10.32
CA ARG A 24 -12.49 -15.13 -9.47
C ARG A 24 -13.62 -14.16 -9.12
N LEU A 25 -13.29 -12.93 -8.71
CA LEU A 25 -14.26 -11.90 -8.35
C LEU A 25 -15.14 -11.45 -9.53
N GLN A 26 -14.62 -11.47 -10.76
CA GLN A 26 -15.37 -11.10 -11.97
C GLN A 26 -16.16 -12.27 -12.57
N SER A 27 -15.67 -13.51 -12.41
CA SER A 27 -16.32 -14.71 -12.95
C SER A 27 -17.62 -15.07 -12.24
N VAL A 28 -17.86 -14.52 -11.05
CA VAL A 28 -19.06 -14.79 -10.26
C VAL A 28 -19.85 -13.50 -10.06
N HIS A 29 -21.17 -13.56 -10.23
CA HIS A 29 -22.03 -12.47 -9.74
C HIS A 29 -21.96 -12.46 -8.22
N VAL A 30 -21.43 -11.37 -7.65
CA VAL A 30 -21.27 -11.21 -6.20
C VAL A 30 -22.60 -11.42 -5.47
N ASP A 31 -23.71 -10.98 -6.08
CA ASP A 31 -25.08 -11.15 -5.56
C ASP A 31 -25.57 -12.61 -5.53
N THR A 32 -24.87 -13.51 -6.22
CA THR A 32 -25.20 -14.96 -6.29
C THR A 32 -24.27 -15.83 -5.47
N LEU A 33 -23.20 -15.26 -4.91
CA LEU A 33 -22.28 -15.97 -4.04
C LEU A 33 -22.90 -16.21 -2.67
N HIS A 34 -22.58 -17.36 -2.07
CA HIS A 34 -22.88 -17.58 -0.67
C HIS A 34 -22.02 -16.64 0.19
N GLU A 35 -22.56 -16.15 1.30
CA GLU A 35 -21.86 -15.21 2.20
C GLU A 35 -20.50 -15.77 2.67
N SER A 36 -20.42 -17.09 2.91
CA SER A 36 -19.15 -17.78 3.22
C SER A 36 -18.09 -17.61 2.13
N ASP A 37 -18.48 -17.74 0.85
CA ASP A 37 -17.54 -17.58 -0.27
C ASP A 37 -17.08 -16.13 -0.41
N GLN A 38 -17.96 -15.17 -0.09
CA GLN A 38 -17.61 -13.75 -0.06
C GLN A 38 -16.56 -13.46 1.02
N HIS A 39 -16.74 -14.02 2.22
CA HIS A 39 -15.76 -13.88 3.31
C HIS A 39 -14.41 -14.52 2.97
N ASP A 40 -14.41 -15.70 2.34
CA ASP A 40 -13.17 -16.37 1.91
C ASP A 40 -12.40 -15.53 0.89
N LEU A 41 -13.11 -14.89 -0.04
CA LEU A 41 -12.51 -13.98 -1.02
C LEU A 41 -11.95 -12.71 -0.38
N ILE A 42 -12.69 -12.11 0.57
CA ILE A 42 -12.22 -10.96 1.33
C ILE A 42 -10.95 -11.33 2.09
N SER A 43 -10.95 -12.47 2.81
CA SER A 43 -9.77 -12.95 3.54
C SER A 43 -8.58 -13.16 2.61
N ALA A 44 -8.78 -13.83 1.47
CA ALA A 44 -7.72 -14.08 0.50
C ALA A 44 -7.09 -12.78 -0.02
N PHE A 45 -7.89 -11.74 -0.29
CA PHE A 45 -7.36 -10.44 -0.68
C PHE A 45 -6.58 -9.77 0.47
N MET A 46 -7.11 -9.80 1.69
CA MET A 46 -6.46 -9.19 2.85
C MET A 46 -5.11 -9.85 3.16
N ASP A 47 -5.04 -11.17 3.08
CA ASP A 47 -3.81 -11.94 3.22
C ASP A 47 -2.81 -11.56 2.13
N HIS A 48 -3.29 -11.34 0.90
CA HIS A 48 -2.47 -10.93 -0.24
C HIS A 48 -1.87 -9.52 -0.08
N GLN A 49 -2.62 -8.58 0.52
CA GLN A 49 -2.09 -7.24 0.86
C GLN A 49 -1.08 -7.31 2.01
N GLU A 50 -1.37 -8.10 3.04
CA GLU A 50 -0.46 -8.28 4.17
C GLU A 50 0.87 -8.91 3.76
N LEU A 51 0.83 -9.86 2.80
CA LEU A 51 2.03 -10.43 2.20
C LEU A 51 2.88 -9.38 1.48
N LEU A 52 2.28 -8.46 0.72
CA LEU A 52 3.00 -7.37 0.06
C LEU A 52 3.69 -6.46 1.08
N PHE A 53 2.93 -5.95 2.05
CA PHE A 53 3.44 -5.00 3.04
C PHE A 53 4.51 -5.61 3.95
N SER A 54 4.32 -6.87 4.38
CA SER A 54 5.32 -7.57 5.20
C SER A 54 6.62 -7.85 4.42
N THR A 55 6.52 -8.24 3.15
CA THR A 55 7.69 -8.46 2.29
C THR A 55 8.43 -7.14 2.03
N LYS A 56 7.70 -6.06 1.73
CA LYS A 56 8.27 -4.72 1.55
C LYS A 56 8.95 -4.20 2.81
N GLY A 57 8.34 -4.41 3.97
CA GLY A 57 8.93 -4.07 5.28
C GLY A 57 10.21 -4.86 5.58
N SER A 58 10.23 -6.16 5.27
CA SER A 58 11.41 -7.01 5.42
C SER A 58 12.57 -6.54 4.54
N LEU A 59 12.28 -6.25 3.27
CA LEU A 59 13.27 -5.71 2.33
C LEU A 59 13.80 -4.35 2.75
N THR A 60 12.93 -3.47 3.20
CA THR A 60 13.34 -2.16 3.72
C THR A 60 14.19 -2.30 4.98
N SER A 61 13.95 -3.34 5.77
CA SER A 61 14.75 -3.63 6.97
C SER A 61 16.16 -4.09 6.62
N GLU A 62 16.29 -4.97 5.63
CA GLU A 62 17.57 -5.47 5.10
C GLU A 62 18.33 -4.38 4.33
N ASP A 63 17.66 -3.69 3.42
CA ASP A 63 18.21 -2.66 2.54
C ASP A 63 17.25 -1.45 2.43
N PRO A 64 17.44 -0.43 3.29
CA PRO A 64 16.66 0.81 3.24
C PRO A 64 16.73 1.53 1.89
N VAL A 65 17.84 1.39 1.16
CA VAL A 65 18.05 2.06 -0.13
C VAL A 65 17.14 1.45 -1.18
N PHE A 66 17.08 0.13 -1.18
CA PHE A 66 16.24 -0.62 -2.10
C PHE A 66 14.75 -0.45 -1.80
N GLY A 67 14.35 -0.49 -0.52
CA GLY A 67 12.94 -0.30 -0.13
C GLY A 67 12.36 1.07 -0.50
N ALA A 68 13.21 2.11 -0.57
CA ALA A 68 12.81 3.48 -0.91
C ALA A 68 12.67 3.73 -2.41
N HIS A 69 13.59 3.15 -3.19
CA HIS A 69 13.73 3.39 -4.61
C HIS A 69 13.53 2.08 -5.34
N LEU A 70 12.31 1.55 -5.29
CA LEU A 70 11.96 0.35 -6.02
C LEU A 70 12.11 0.67 -7.52
N PRO A 71 13.11 0.07 -8.20
CA PRO A 71 13.55 0.55 -9.51
C PRO A 71 12.49 0.39 -10.60
N TRP A 72 11.54 -0.54 -10.44
CA TRP A 72 10.48 -0.85 -11.41
C TRP A 72 9.15 -0.10 -11.18
N ILE A 73 9.08 0.82 -10.21
CA ILE A 73 7.88 1.67 -10.06
C ILE A 73 7.98 2.80 -11.07
N ASN A 74 6.96 3.02 -11.89
CA ASN A 74 7.03 4.03 -12.94
C ASN A 74 7.26 5.46 -12.39
N SER A 75 7.78 6.35 -13.24
CA SER A 75 8.16 7.72 -12.86
C SER A 75 7.00 8.57 -12.31
N PHE A 76 5.78 8.37 -12.79
CA PHE A 76 4.58 9.04 -12.32
C PHE A 76 4.19 8.57 -10.91
N CYS A 77 4.17 7.27 -10.68
CA CYS A 77 3.90 6.67 -9.38
C CYS A 77 4.96 7.09 -8.37
N ARG A 78 6.25 7.17 -8.75
CA ARG A 78 7.30 7.74 -7.89
C ARG A 78 7.01 9.20 -7.49
N ALA A 79 6.46 10.01 -8.38
CA ALA A 79 6.10 11.41 -8.08
C ALA A 79 4.86 11.55 -7.18
N LEU A 80 3.98 10.54 -7.16
CA LEU A 80 2.76 10.51 -6.34
C LEU A 80 2.89 9.67 -5.06
N GLN A 81 4.03 9.02 -4.86
CA GLN A 81 4.24 8.13 -3.74
C GLN A 81 4.32 8.89 -2.41
N TRP A 82 3.54 8.42 -1.44
CA TRP A 82 3.66 8.79 -0.04
C TRP A 82 4.36 7.66 0.70
N TYR A 83 5.68 7.72 0.84
CA TYR A 83 6.46 6.68 1.53
C TYR A 83 6.22 5.26 0.97
N GLY A 84 6.40 5.11 -0.35
CA GLY A 84 6.39 3.81 -1.03
C GLY A 84 5.01 3.25 -1.40
N GLY A 85 3.99 4.10 -1.58
CA GLY A 85 2.66 3.71 -2.09
C GLY A 85 1.67 4.89 -2.09
N TRP A 86 0.37 4.60 -2.20
CA TRP A 86 -0.70 5.60 -2.06
C TRP A 86 -0.85 6.10 -0.62
N ARG A 87 -1.44 7.28 -0.43
CA ARG A 87 -1.77 7.84 0.90
C ARG A 87 -2.90 7.05 1.56
N PRO A 88 -2.77 6.55 2.80
CA PRO A 88 -3.80 5.77 3.50
C PRO A 88 -5.23 6.33 3.43
N THR A 89 -5.38 7.65 3.45
CA THR A 89 -6.67 8.34 3.30
C THR A 89 -7.40 8.04 1.98
N ALA A 90 -6.68 7.61 0.93
CA ALA A 90 -7.25 7.20 -0.35
C ALA A 90 -8.14 5.96 -0.21
N ALA A 91 -7.86 5.05 0.73
CA ALA A 91 -8.71 3.89 1.01
C ALA A 91 -10.15 4.32 1.36
N PHE A 92 -10.31 5.35 2.19
CA PHE A 92 -11.63 5.86 2.57
C PHE A 92 -12.29 6.63 1.42
N GLN A 93 -11.51 7.43 0.68
CA GLN A 93 -12.02 8.17 -0.47
C GLN A 93 -12.56 7.24 -1.56
N LEU A 94 -11.89 6.12 -1.79
CA LEU A 94 -12.30 5.12 -2.77
C LEU A 94 -13.61 4.42 -2.38
N ALA A 95 -13.80 4.13 -1.10
CA ALA A 95 -15.06 3.60 -0.60
C ALA A 95 -16.21 4.61 -0.80
N GLN A 96 -15.97 5.89 -0.50
CA GLN A 96 -17.01 6.93 -0.66
C GLN A 96 -17.33 7.22 -2.13
N SER A 97 -16.32 7.29 -3.01
CA SER A 97 -16.51 7.67 -4.42
C SER A 97 -17.25 6.61 -5.24
N SER A 98 -17.20 5.36 -4.80
CA SER A 98 -17.82 4.22 -5.46
C SER A 98 -19.27 3.97 -5.05
N GLN A 99 -19.85 4.83 -4.19
CA GLN A 99 -21.20 4.68 -3.63
C GLN A 99 -21.43 3.35 -2.89
N MET A 100 -20.35 2.69 -2.48
CA MET A 100 -20.38 1.42 -1.73
C MET A 100 -20.70 1.62 -0.25
N VAL A 101 -20.66 2.87 0.21
CA VAL A 101 -20.91 3.24 1.60
C VAL A 101 -22.38 3.63 1.76
N PRO A 102 -23.14 2.92 2.60
CA PRO A 102 -24.51 3.32 2.94
C PRO A 102 -24.53 4.75 3.52
N PRO A 103 -25.53 5.59 3.19
CA PRO A 103 -25.58 6.99 3.63
C PRO A 103 -25.40 7.19 5.15
N GLU A 104 -25.91 6.26 5.95
CA GLU A 104 -25.80 6.25 7.41
C GLU A 104 -24.37 5.99 7.92
N GLN A 105 -23.53 5.33 7.13
CA GLN A 105 -22.14 5.01 7.48
C GLN A 105 -21.14 6.09 7.03
N VAL A 106 -21.55 7.01 6.14
CA VAL A 106 -20.68 8.08 5.62
C VAL A 106 -20.02 8.90 6.73
N PRO A 107 -20.71 9.36 7.79
CA PRO A 107 -20.07 10.11 8.88
C PRO A 107 -19.00 9.30 9.62
N ALA A 108 -19.21 7.99 9.79
CA ALA A 108 -18.25 7.11 10.46
C ALA A 108 -16.98 6.93 9.63
N ILE A 109 -17.13 6.68 8.33
CA ILE A 109 -15.98 6.58 7.41
C ILE A 109 -15.21 7.90 7.34
N GLU A 110 -15.91 9.03 7.33
CA GLU A 110 -15.25 10.34 7.35
C GLU A 110 -14.47 10.58 8.65
N ALA A 111 -15.03 10.18 9.80
CA ALA A 111 -14.31 10.26 11.07
C ALA A 111 -13.03 9.41 11.07
N MET A 112 -13.09 8.18 10.52
CA MET A 112 -11.90 7.33 10.38
C MET A 112 -10.88 7.92 9.42
N ARG A 113 -11.31 8.55 8.32
CA ARG A 113 -10.43 9.25 7.38
C ARG A 113 -9.72 10.44 8.06
N VAL A 114 -10.44 11.22 8.86
CA VAL A 114 -9.86 12.34 9.64
C VAL A 114 -8.84 11.84 10.66
N ALA A 115 -9.14 10.76 11.38
CA ALA A 115 -8.18 10.14 12.30
C ALA A 115 -6.92 9.64 11.57
N THR A 116 -7.09 8.96 10.44
CA THR A 116 -5.98 8.48 9.60
C THR A 116 -5.14 9.65 9.08
N LYS A 117 -5.75 10.77 8.72
CA LYS A 117 -5.02 11.98 8.29
C LYS A 117 -4.11 12.53 9.39
N ALA A 118 -4.49 12.38 10.67
CA ALA A 118 -3.62 12.76 11.78
C ALA A 118 -2.42 11.81 11.92
N GLU A 119 -2.64 10.50 11.74
CA GLU A 119 -1.56 9.49 11.69
C GLU A 119 -0.59 9.76 10.52
N GLU A 120 -1.13 10.09 9.33
CA GLU A 120 -0.34 10.52 8.17
C GLU A 120 0.51 11.76 8.49
N ALA A 121 -0.08 12.79 9.10
CA ALA A 121 0.64 14.03 9.42
C ALA A 121 1.78 13.80 10.43
N ALA A 122 1.58 12.91 11.41
CA ALA A 122 2.64 12.53 12.35
C ALA A 122 3.80 11.82 11.63
N LEU A 123 3.49 10.93 10.69
CA LEU A 123 4.52 10.24 9.90
C LEU A 123 5.25 11.17 8.93
N GLU A 124 4.56 12.17 8.39
CA GLU A 124 5.12 13.15 7.45
C GLU A 124 6.19 14.04 8.11
N GLN A 125 6.06 14.30 9.42
CA GLN A 125 7.09 14.97 10.21
C GLN A 125 8.37 14.12 10.32
N ASP A 126 8.23 12.82 10.58
CA ASP A 126 9.36 11.88 10.64
C ASP A 126 10.05 11.77 9.29
N ALA A 127 9.28 11.65 8.22
CA ALA A 127 9.79 11.53 6.88
C ALA A 127 10.53 12.79 6.39
N SER A 128 10.05 13.98 6.77
CA SER A 128 10.76 15.24 6.50
C SER A 128 12.19 15.21 7.06
N SER A 129 12.37 14.63 8.25
CA SER A 129 13.71 14.47 8.86
C SER A 129 14.58 13.50 8.06
N VAL A 130 13.97 12.45 7.50
CA VAL A 130 14.63 11.48 6.62
C VAL A 130 15.09 12.12 5.31
N GLU A 131 14.23 12.89 4.66
CA GLU A 131 14.54 13.62 3.42
C GLU A 131 15.70 14.59 3.61
N ILE A 132 15.70 15.36 4.70
CA ILE A 132 16.82 16.25 5.05
C ILE A 132 18.11 15.46 5.24
N GLY A 133 18.05 14.29 5.88
CA GLY A 133 19.20 13.41 6.06
C GLY A 133 19.73 12.85 4.73
N ILE A 134 18.84 12.48 3.80
CA ILE A 134 19.20 12.07 2.44
C ILE A 134 19.91 13.21 1.71
N ILE A 135 19.33 14.41 1.70
CA ILE A 135 19.89 15.60 1.04
C ILE A 135 21.30 15.91 1.58
N LYS A 136 21.48 15.88 2.91
CA LYS A 136 22.80 16.09 3.53
C LYS A 136 23.83 15.05 3.09
N ALA A 137 23.43 13.78 3.00
CA ALA A 137 24.32 12.71 2.55
C ALA A 137 24.77 12.94 1.08
N VAL A 138 23.84 13.36 0.21
CA VAL A 138 24.13 13.69 -1.20
C VAL A 138 25.03 14.91 -1.32
N LEU A 139 24.75 16.00 -0.60
CA LEU A 139 25.56 17.22 -0.63
C LEU A 139 27.01 17.00 -0.19
N ASN A 140 27.25 16.02 0.70
CA ASN A 140 28.59 15.64 1.14
C ASN A 140 29.31 14.72 0.13
N GLY A 141 28.81 14.60 -1.10
CA GLY A 141 29.38 13.75 -2.15
C GLY A 141 29.17 12.25 -1.91
N GLY A 142 28.33 11.91 -0.93
CA GLY A 142 27.94 10.56 -0.62
C GLY A 142 26.59 10.20 -1.25
N GLY A 143 25.94 9.20 -0.67
CA GLY A 143 24.61 8.78 -1.06
C GLY A 143 23.91 8.10 0.10
N MET A 144 22.88 7.33 -0.21
CA MET A 144 22.05 6.68 0.80
C MET A 144 22.86 5.71 1.70
N CYS A 145 23.93 5.11 1.18
CA CYS A 145 24.86 4.28 1.95
C CYS A 145 25.72 5.06 2.95
N SER A 146 26.01 6.33 2.70
CA SER A 146 26.79 7.20 3.61
C SER A 146 25.91 7.96 4.61
N MET A 147 24.62 7.66 4.64
CA MET A 147 23.67 8.30 5.53
C MET A 147 23.88 7.87 6.98
N ASP A 148 23.61 8.79 7.90
CA ASP A 148 23.70 8.55 9.34
C ASP A 148 22.85 7.33 9.76
N PRO A 149 23.37 6.42 10.61
CA PRO A 149 22.64 5.23 11.05
C PRO A 149 21.27 5.52 11.69
N THR A 150 21.15 6.66 12.39
CA THR A 150 19.90 7.13 13.00
C THR A 150 18.87 7.49 11.94
N ILE A 151 19.31 8.16 10.86
CA ILE A 151 18.42 8.50 9.74
C ILE A 151 18.01 7.23 8.98
N LYS A 152 18.92 6.26 8.79
CA LYS A 152 18.56 4.97 8.19
C LYS A 152 17.54 4.21 9.03
N ALA A 153 17.69 4.23 10.36
CA ALA A 153 16.72 3.63 11.26
C ALA A 153 15.36 4.34 11.21
N LEU A 154 15.37 5.68 11.13
CA LEU A 154 14.17 6.49 10.96
C LEU A 154 13.47 6.20 9.62
N PHE A 155 14.23 6.11 8.52
CA PHE A 155 13.71 5.72 7.21
C PHE A 155 12.95 4.39 7.29
N ARG A 156 13.55 3.36 7.90
CA ARG A 156 12.90 2.05 8.07
C ARG A 156 11.58 2.17 8.84
N ARG A 157 11.59 2.92 9.95
CA ARG A 157 10.37 3.17 10.73
C ARG A 157 9.30 3.81 9.85
N VAL A 158 9.64 4.87 9.13
CA VAL A 158 8.71 5.58 8.25
C VAL A 158 8.08 4.64 7.23
N ALA A 159 8.89 3.86 6.51
CA ALA A 159 8.40 2.94 5.50
C ALA A 159 7.47 1.85 6.06
N MET A 160 7.86 1.22 7.18
CA MET A 160 7.05 0.19 7.83
C MET A 160 5.74 0.76 8.40
N SER A 161 5.81 1.91 9.06
CA SER A 161 4.62 2.59 9.60
C SER A 161 3.66 3.02 8.50
N ALA A 162 4.16 3.47 7.34
CA ALA A 162 3.30 3.84 6.22
C ALA A 162 2.44 2.65 5.75
N ASP A 163 3.04 1.47 5.60
CA ASP A 163 2.32 0.26 5.21
C ASP A 163 1.38 -0.26 6.31
N MET A 164 1.76 -0.12 7.58
CA MET A 164 0.86 -0.44 8.69
C MET A 164 -0.39 0.44 8.66
N ILE A 165 -0.24 1.75 8.44
CA ILE A 165 -1.38 2.68 8.35
C ILE A 165 -2.24 2.35 7.12
N ARG A 166 -1.64 1.98 5.98
CA ARG A 166 -2.39 1.49 4.81
C ARG A 166 -3.23 0.27 5.16
N MET A 167 -2.61 -0.75 5.75
CA MET A 167 -3.29 -2.00 6.07
C MET A 167 -4.41 -1.77 7.09
N ASP A 168 -4.17 -0.92 8.09
CA ASP A 168 -5.17 -0.55 9.08
C ASP A 168 -6.34 0.23 8.44
N ALA A 169 -6.05 1.16 7.52
CA ALA A 169 -7.09 1.87 6.77
C ALA A 169 -7.97 0.91 5.96
N ILE A 170 -7.38 -0.08 5.28
CA ILE A 170 -8.13 -1.11 4.54
C ILE A 170 -9.01 -1.91 5.51
N ARG A 171 -8.44 -2.40 6.63
CA ARG A 171 -9.18 -3.17 7.65
C ARG A 171 -10.36 -2.38 8.22
N ARG A 172 -10.18 -1.08 8.48
CA ARG A 172 -11.23 -0.18 8.96
C ARG A 172 -12.38 -0.04 7.95
N VAL A 173 -12.08 0.08 6.64
CA VAL A 173 -13.13 0.15 5.60
C VAL A 173 -13.84 -1.20 5.45
N VAL A 174 -13.09 -2.30 5.34
CA VAL A 174 -13.62 -3.67 5.25
C VAL A 174 -14.53 -4.01 6.44
N GLY A 175 -14.18 -3.54 7.65
CA GLY A 175 -14.99 -3.76 8.84
C GLY A 175 -16.31 -2.97 8.90
N MET A 176 -16.52 -2.00 8.02
CA MET A 176 -17.76 -1.19 7.96
C MET A 176 -18.70 -1.64 6.84
N LEU A 177 -18.14 -2.06 5.71
CA LEU A 177 -18.92 -2.42 4.54
C LEU A 177 -19.50 -3.83 4.68
N PRO A 178 -20.72 -4.08 4.15
CA PRO A 178 -21.19 -5.44 4.00
C PRO A 178 -20.32 -6.22 2.99
N PRO A 179 -20.34 -7.57 3.02
CA PRO A 179 -19.40 -8.38 2.23
C PRO A 179 -19.47 -8.13 0.71
N ALA A 180 -20.66 -7.89 0.16
CA ALA A 180 -20.84 -7.64 -1.27
C ALA A 180 -20.18 -6.32 -1.72
N GLU A 181 -20.41 -5.24 -0.97
CA GLU A 181 -19.79 -3.93 -1.21
C GLU A 181 -18.28 -3.96 -0.94
N THR A 182 -17.85 -4.74 0.06
CA THR A 182 -16.43 -4.97 0.36
C THR A 182 -15.70 -5.53 -0.85
N ILE A 183 -16.27 -6.51 -1.54
CA ILE A 183 -15.67 -7.09 -2.76
C ILE A 183 -15.46 -6.01 -3.83
N GLY A 184 -16.49 -5.19 -4.09
CA GLY A 184 -16.39 -4.08 -5.04
C GLY A 184 -15.28 -3.09 -4.65
N TYR A 185 -15.19 -2.78 -3.35
CA TYR A 185 -14.18 -1.88 -2.82
C TYR A 185 -12.77 -2.43 -3.00
N LEU A 186 -12.54 -3.70 -2.65
CA LEU A 186 -11.23 -4.36 -2.77
C LEU A 186 -10.80 -4.52 -4.24
N LEU A 187 -11.74 -4.69 -5.17
CA LEU A 187 -11.45 -4.66 -6.61
C LEU A 187 -10.89 -3.31 -7.05
N LEU A 188 -11.52 -2.21 -6.63
CA LEU A 188 -11.03 -0.86 -6.96
C LEU A 188 -9.68 -0.59 -6.29
N LEU A 189 -9.54 -0.98 -5.02
CA LEU A 189 -8.32 -0.79 -4.25
C LEU A 189 -7.16 -1.56 -4.87
N GLY A 190 -7.36 -2.83 -5.21
CA GLY A 190 -6.32 -3.65 -5.83
C GLY A 190 -5.92 -3.10 -7.20
N LYS A 191 -6.86 -2.58 -8.00
CA LYS A 191 -6.54 -1.93 -9.29
C LYS A 191 -5.68 -0.68 -9.08
N MET A 192 -6.02 0.11 -8.07
CA MET A 192 -5.21 1.26 -7.67
C MET A 192 -3.81 0.80 -7.25
N GLU A 193 -3.67 -0.19 -6.37
CA GLU A 193 -2.36 -0.70 -5.92
C GLU A 193 -1.53 -1.28 -7.08
N ALA A 194 -2.14 -2.11 -7.93
CA ALA A 194 -1.48 -2.67 -9.11
C ALA A 194 -0.93 -1.58 -10.04
N SER A 195 -1.62 -0.44 -10.18
CA SER A 195 -1.14 0.68 -10.99
C SER A 195 0.19 1.28 -10.52
N PHE A 196 0.54 1.13 -9.22
CA PHE A 196 1.84 1.53 -8.69
C PHE A 196 2.98 0.57 -9.07
N TYR A 197 2.67 -0.66 -9.44
CA TYR A 197 3.66 -1.67 -9.83
C TYR A 197 3.61 -2.04 -11.32
N GLY A 198 2.81 -1.32 -12.11
CA GLY A 198 2.88 -1.38 -13.57
C GLY A 198 4.30 -1.06 -13.99
N MET A 199 5.05 -2.10 -14.35
CA MET A 199 6.44 -1.97 -14.74
C MET A 199 6.49 -1.13 -16.01
N ASP A 200 7.32 -0.08 -16.01
CA ASP A 200 7.75 0.50 -17.27
C ASP A 200 8.45 -0.65 -18.03
N ASP A 201 7.93 -1.02 -19.19
CA ASP A 201 8.74 -1.76 -20.16
C ASP A 201 9.91 -0.82 -20.48
N ASP A 202 11.09 -1.09 -19.91
CA ASP A 202 12.30 -0.32 -20.20
C ASP A 202 12.55 -0.38 -21.73
N ASP A 203 12.32 0.76 -22.41
CA ASP A 203 12.81 1.05 -23.77
C ASP A 203 14.35 1.06 -23.82
#